data_AF-A0A524N3B3-F1
#
_entry.id   AF-A0A524N3B3-F1
#
_cell.length_a   1.000
_cell.length_b   1.000
_cell.length_c   1.000
_cell.angle_alpha   90.00
_cell.angle_beta   90.00
_cell.angle_gamma   90.00
#
_symmetry.space_group_name_H-M   'P 1'
#
loop_
_entity.id
_entity.type
_entity.pdbx_description
1 polymer ?
#
loop_
_entity_poly.entity_id
_entity_poly.type
_entity_poly.pdbx_seq_one_letter_code
_entity_poly.pdbx_strand_id
1 'polypeptide(L)'
;MSILDEILRERKTDVERARKDVSIESLVQTAARRTFRSLSESIRQTGSARIIAEIKKASPSAGLIAAILTRPHWRRHTPNAELPGSQY
;
A
#
# COMPACT_ATOMS: atom_id res chain seq x y z
N MET A 1 -10.61 15.57 -22.63
CA MET A 1 -10.03 15.22 -21.33
C MET A 1 -10.16 13.73 -21.13
N SER A 2 -9.10 13.05 -20.72
CA SER A 2 -9.08 11.61 -20.42
C SER A 2 -9.46 11.34 -18.96
N ILE A 3 -9.80 10.09 -18.64
CA ILE A 3 -9.99 9.63 -17.24
C ILE A 3 -8.70 9.89 -16.42
N LEU A 4 -7.53 9.75 -17.04
CA LEU A 4 -6.26 10.07 -16.39
C LEU A 4 -6.15 11.56 -16.05
N ASP A 5 -6.54 12.45 -16.96
CA ASP A 5 -6.51 13.91 -16.71
C ASP A 5 -7.43 14.31 -15.57
N GLU A 6 -8.60 13.67 -15.47
CA GLU A 6 -9.55 13.87 -14.38
C GLU A 6 -8.94 13.44 -13.03
N ILE A 7 -8.38 12.23 -12.97
CA ILE A 7 -7.68 11.73 -11.77
C ILE A 7 -6.56 12.69 -11.38
N LEU A 8 -5.73 13.14 -12.33
CA LEU A 8 -4.62 14.05 -12.06
C LEU A 8 -5.09 15.40 -11.52
N ARG A 9 -6.16 15.98 -12.08
CA ARG A 9 -6.74 17.24 -11.61
C ARG A 9 -7.26 17.12 -10.17
N GLU A 10 -7.97 16.05 -9.87
CA GLU A 10 -8.47 15.78 -8.52
C GLU A 10 -7.33 15.55 -7.53
N ARG A 11 -6.35 14.71 -7.87
CA ARG A 11 -5.20 14.41 -7.00
C ARG A 11 -4.37 15.66 -6.70
N LYS A 12 -4.19 16.57 -7.67
CA LYS A 12 -3.53 17.87 -7.43
C LYS A 12 -4.26 18.67 -6.37
N THR A 13 -5.59 18.77 -6.48
CA THR A 13 -6.43 19.47 -5.50
C THR A 13 -6.32 18.84 -4.11
N ASP A 14 -6.33 17.52 -4.02
CA ASP A 14 -6.21 16.80 -2.75
C ASP A 14 -4.82 17.00 -2.09
N VAL A 15 -3.76 17.03 -2.88
CA VAL A 15 -2.40 17.34 -2.38
C VAL A 15 -2.34 18.76 -1.82
N GLU A 16 -2.91 19.75 -2.52
CA GLU A 16 -2.92 21.14 -2.04
C GLU A 16 -3.74 21.31 -0.76
N ARG A 17 -4.81 20.53 -0.57
CA ARG A 17 -5.52 20.48 0.72
C ARG A 17 -4.64 19.85 1.81
N ALA A 18 -4.06 18.68 1.55
CA ALA A 18 -3.23 17.97 2.53
C ALA A 18 -2.00 18.77 2.99
N ARG A 19 -1.41 19.59 2.10
CA ARG A 19 -0.29 20.49 2.44
C ARG A 19 -0.65 21.55 3.48
N LYS A 20 -1.93 21.92 3.59
CA LYS A 20 -2.41 22.87 4.62
C LYS A 20 -2.52 22.21 5.99
N ASP A 21 -2.79 20.90 6.01
CA ASP A 21 -2.98 20.15 7.25
C ASP A 21 -1.66 19.60 7.82
N VAL A 22 -0.71 19.23 6.95
CA VAL A 22 0.57 18.65 7.36
C VAL A 22 1.73 19.25 6.55
N SER A 23 2.72 19.81 7.25
CA SER A 23 3.92 20.34 6.61
C SER A 23 4.82 19.22 6.08
N ILE A 24 5.55 19.51 5.00
CA ILE A 24 6.53 18.57 4.44
C ILE A 24 7.62 18.23 5.45
N GLU A 25 8.09 19.20 6.24
CA GLU A 25 9.11 18.98 7.26
C GLU A 25 8.67 17.93 8.31
N SER A 26 7.44 18.06 8.82
CA SER A 26 6.85 17.10 9.76
C SER A 26 6.72 15.70 9.14
N LEU A 27 6.34 15.62 7.86
CA LEU A 27 6.29 14.36 7.12
C LEU A 27 7.67 13.72 6.98
N VAL A 28 8.72 14.50 6.68
CA VAL A 28 10.10 13.99 6.57
C VAL A 28 10.56 13.41 7.90
N GLN A 29 10.35 14.13 9.00
CA GLN A 29 10.71 13.65 10.34
C GLN A 29 9.95 12.37 10.71
N THR A 30 8.66 12.29 10.39
CA THR A 30 7.83 11.10 10.64
C THR A 30 8.27 9.92 9.79
N ALA A 31 8.57 10.16 8.50
CA ALA A 31 9.04 9.13 7.58
C ALA A 31 10.38 8.52 8.05
N ALA A 32 11.32 9.36 8.49
CA ALA A 32 12.65 8.91 8.94
C ALA A 32 12.60 7.93 10.12
N ARG A 33 11.53 7.94 10.93
CA ARG A 33 11.36 7.04 12.09
C ARG A 33 10.84 5.65 11.71
N ARG A 34 10.45 5.43 10.45
CA ARG A 34 9.84 4.16 10.01
C ARG A 34 10.93 3.18 9.56
N THR A 35 10.74 1.90 9.86
CA THR A 35 11.51 0.83 9.21
C THR A 35 10.91 0.55 7.83
N PHE A 36 11.73 0.72 6.79
CA PHE A 36 11.32 0.48 5.41
C PHE A 36 11.68 -0.94 4.98
N ARG A 37 10.82 -1.54 4.14
CA ARG A 37 11.13 -2.79 3.43
C ARG A 37 11.58 -2.44 2.02
N SER A 38 12.63 -3.11 1.54
CA SER A 38 13.10 -2.95 0.18
C SER A 38 12.21 -3.72 -0.80
N LEU A 39 11.39 -2.99 -1.56
CA LEU A 39 10.56 -3.59 -2.61
C LEU A 39 11.43 -4.20 -3.71
N SER A 40 12.50 -3.52 -4.10
CA SER A 40 13.45 -3.98 -5.12
C SER A 40 14.10 -5.31 -4.74
N GLU A 41 14.54 -5.47 -3.50
CA GLU A 41 15.03 -6.76 -3.01
C GLU A 41 13.93 -7.82 -3.04
N SER A 42 12.72 -7.48 -2.60
CA SER A 42 11.61 -8.43 -2.52
C SER A 42 11.19 -9.00 -3.89
N ILE A 43 11.28 -8.20 -4.95
CA ILE A 43 10.90 -8.61 -6.31
C ILE A 43 12.06 -9.22 -7.12
N ARG A 44 13.32 -8.91 -6.78
CA ARG A 44 14.51 -9.38 -7.52
C ARG A 44 15.04 -10.73 -7.04
N GLN A 45 14.56 -11.26 -5.92
CA GLN A 45 14.92 -12.59 -5.45
C GLN A 45 14.53 -13.66 -6.47
N THR A 46 15.45 -14.56 -6.78
CA THR A 46 15.24 -15.70 -7.67
C THR A 46 14.39 -16.78 -6.99
N GLY A 47 13.87 -17.75 -7.76
CA GLY A 47 13.02 -18.83 -7.27
C GLY A 47 11.54 -18.64 -7.58
N SER A 48 10.67 -18.84 -6.59
CA SER A 48 9.20 -18.84 -6.74
C SER A 48 8.62 -17.57 -7.36
N ALA A 49 7.36 -17.67 -7.82
CA ALA A 49 6.59 -16.53 -8.33
C ALA A 49 6.54 -15.37 -7.32
N ARG A 50 6.66 -14.14 -7.82
CA ARG A 50 6.66 -12.91 -7.03
C ARG A 50 5.37 -12.14 -7.30
N ILE A 51 4.54 -12.03 -6.27
CA ILE A 51 3.19 -11.47 -6.39
C ILE A 51 3.12 -10.14 -5.64
N ILE A 52 2.71 -9.08 -6.32
CA ILE A 52 2.26 -7.84 -5.69
C ILE A 52 0.74 -7.92 -5.57
N ALA A 53 0.25 -8.28 -4.38
CA ALA A 53 -1.18 -8.35 -4.13
C ALA A 53 -1.74 -6.95 -3.85
N GLU A 54 -2.58 -6.43 -4.75
CA GLU A 54 -3.31 -5.17 -4.58
C GLU A 54 -4.54 -5.36 -3.69
N ILE A 55 -4.76 -4.45 -2.74
CA ILE A 55 -6.02 -4.37 -1.97
C ILE A 55 -6.79 -3.16 -2.52
N LYS A 56 -7.91 -3.41 -3.20
CA LYS A 56 -8.65 -2.36 -3.94
C LYS A 56 -10.15 -2.40 -3.65
N LYS A 57 -10.73 -1.24 -3.32
CA LYS A 57 -12.18 -1.11 -3.09
C LYS A 57 -12.97 -0.96 -4.39
N ALA A 58 -12.46 -0.17 -5.32
CA ALA A 58 -13.13 0.21 -6.55
C ALA A 58 -12.13 0.61 -7.64
N SER A 59 -12.57 0.62 -8.91
CA SER A 59 -11.81 1.19 -10.03
C SER A 59 -12.73 1.93 -11.00
N PRO A 60 -12.20 2.86 -11.83
CA PRO A 60 -13.00 3.51 -12.87
C PRO A 60 -13.65 2.54 -13.85
N SER A 61 -12.96 1.43 -14.17
CA SER A 61 -13.43 0.45 -15.16
C SER A 61 -14.39 -0.61 -14.60
N ALA A 62 -14.30 -0.93 -13.30
CA ALA A 62 -15.07 -2.02 -12.68
C ALA A 62 -16.05 -1.53 -11.61
N GLY A 63 -16.09 -0.22 -11.33
CA GLY A 63 -16.92 0.34 -10.25
C GLY A 63 -16.48 -0.21 -8.89
N LEU A 64 -17.46 -0.51 -8.02
CA LEU A 64 -17.22 -1.09 -6.71
C LEU A 64 -16.81 -2.57 -6.83
N ILE A 65 -15.61 -2.91 -6.35
CA ILE A 65 -15.05 -4.27 -6.37
C ILE A 65 -15.32 -4.97 -5.03
N ALA A 66 -15.15 -4.26 -3.92
CA ALA A 66 -15.36 -4.80 -2.58
C ALA A 66 -16.12 -3.79 -1.72
N ALA A 67 -17.28 -4.20 -1.18
CA ALA A 67 -18.10 -3.35 -0.32
C ALA A 67 -17.40 -3.05 1.02
N ILE A 68 -16.67 -4.03 1.56
CA ILE A 68 -15.92 -3.94 2.82
C ILE A 68 -14.47 -4.34 2.56
N LEU A 69 -13.53 -3.45 2.86
CA LEU A 69 -12.11 -3.77 2.92
C LEU A 69 -11.69 -4.01 4.37
N THR A 70 -11.68 -5.26 4.81
CA THR A 70 -11.05 -5.62 6.09
C THR A 70 -9.55 -5.74 5.92
N ARG A 71 -8.77 -5.33 6.93
CA ARG A 71 -7.31 -5.56 6.96
C ARG A 71 -7.05 -7.06 6.77
N PRO A 72 -6.29 -7.49 5.73
CA PRO A 72 -6.15 -8.90 5.48
C PRO A 72 -5.49 -9.62 6.65
N HIS A 73 -6.02 -10.78 7.02
CA HIS A 73 -5.52 -11.56 8.16
C HIS A 73 -4.08 -12.06 7.95
N TRP A 74 -3.64 -12.24 6.69
CA TRP A 74 -2.27 -12.63 6.33
C TRP A 74 -1.20 -11.57 6.64
N ARG A 75 -1.59 -10.35 7.04
CA ARG A 75 -0.66 -9.28 7.44
C ARG A 75 -0.01 -9.49 8.82
N ARG A 76 -0.15 -10.69 9.43
CA ARG A 76 0.39 -11.05 10.76
C ARG A 76 1.72 -11.82 10.76
N HIS A 77 2.30 -12.17 9.61
CA HIS A 77 3.62 -12.82 9.63
C HIS A 77 4.74 -11.81 9.88
N THR A 78 5.13 -11.69 11.15
CA THR A 78 6.50 -11.35 11.55
C THR A 78 7.41 -12.55 11.25
N PRO A 79 8.60 -12.38 10.63
CA PRO A 79 9.50 -13.49 10.31
C PRO A 79 9.98 -14.33 11.52
N ASN A 80 9.81 -13.83 12.75
CA ASN A 80 10.27 -14.49 13.98
C ASN A 80 9.13 -15.00 14.89
N ALA A 81 7.90 -15.14 14.39
CA ALA A 81 6.91 -15.92 15.14
C ALA A 81 7.11 -17.39 14.78
N GLU A 82 7.80 -18.13 15.66
CA GLU A 82 7.80 -19.59 15.64
C GLU A 82 6.34 -20.05 15.49
N LEU A 83 6.07 -20.80 14.42
CA LEU A 83 4.79 -21.50 14.28
C LEU A 83 4.82 -22.65 15.28
N PRO A 84 3.93 -22.69 16.30
CA PRO A 84 3.83 -23.86 17.15
C PRO A 84 3.29 -25.00 16.30
N GLY A 85 4.11 -26.05 16.17
CA GLY A 85 3.76 -27.41 15.77
C GLY A 85 2.59 -27.57 14.79
N SER A 86 2.92 -27.77 13.52
CA SER A 86 2.04 -28.54 12.63
C SER A 86 2.73 -29.87 12.36
N GLN A 87 2.53 -30.82 13.27
CA GLN A 87 2.52 -32.23 12.88
C GLN A 87 1.23 -32.46 12.11
N TYR A 88 1.34 -32.61 10.79
CA TYR A 88 0.52 -33.50 9.97
C TYR A 88 1.31 -33.79 8.68
#